data_AF-A0A4Y8KD83-F1
#
_entry.id   AF-A0A4Y8KD83-F1
#
_cell.length_a   1.000
_cell.length_b   1.000
_cell.length_c   1.000
_cell.angle_alpha   90.00
_cell.angle_beta   90.00
_cell.angle_gamma   90.00
#
_symmetry.space_group_name_H-M   'P 1'
#
loop_
_entity.id
_entity.type
_entity.pdbx_description
1 polymer ?
#
loop_
_entity_poly.entity_id
_entity_poly.type
_entity_poly.pdbx_seq_one_letter_code
_entity_poly.pdbx_strand_id
1 'polypeptide(L)'
;MLAWAVGVIGTITTAISLIPAVAVIASVSGVSALGFTAPLLVVSVMYLSVPILIALAIANTGRRWWLWLTIAIAVIVLLLVARFAVGSLGVYWIAF
;
A
#
# COMPACT_ATOMS: atom_id res chain seq x y z
N MET A 1 -6.78 4.52 21.99
CA MET A 1 -6.18 3.17 21.87
C MET A 1 -6.49 2.50 20.53
N LEU A 2 -7.76 2.40 20.12
CA LEU A 2 -8.14 1.72 18.87
C LEU A 2 -7.45 2.26 17.61
N ALA A 3 -7.50 3.57 17.37
CA ALA A 3 -6.84 4.19 16.20
C ALA A 3 -5.34 3.89 16.13
N TRP A 4 -4.66 3.96 17.28
CA TRP A 4 -3.23 3.65 17.38
C TRP A 4 -2.96 2.18 17.07
N ALA A 5 -3.74 1.27 17.65
CA ALA A 5 -3.59 -0.16 17.40
C ALA A 5 -3.80 -0.50 15.92
N VAL A 6 -4.86 0.04 15.29
CA VAL A 6 -5.14 -0.15 13.86
C VAL A 6 -4.02 0.41 13.00
N GLY A 7 -3.54 1.62 13.30
CA GLY A 7 -2.46 2.25 12.55
C GLY A 7 -1.15 1.48 12.67
N VAL A 8 -0.70 1.17 13.88
CA VAL A 8 0.60 0.51 14.12
C VAL A 8 0.57 -0.93 13.67
N ILE A 9 -0.40 -1.73 14.12
CA ILE A 9 -0.48 -3.15 13.76
C ILE A 9 -0.71 -3.28 12.25
N GLY A 10 -1.65 -2.52 11.69
CA GLY A 10 -1.93 -2.55 10.26
C GLY A 10 -0.72 -2.16 9.41
N THR A 11 0.03 -1.13 9.82
CA THR A 11 1.26 -0.71 9.10
C THR A 11 2.35 -1.77 9.20
N ILE A 12 2.56 -2.37 10.37
CA ILE A 12 3.57 -3.42 10.56
C ILE A 12 3.21 -4.66 9.72
N THR A 13 1.97 -5.13 9.79
CA THR A 13 1.51 -6.29 8.99
C THR A 13 1.66 -6.02 7.50
N THR A 14 1.34 -4.82 7.05
CA THR A 14 1.52 -4.40 5.65
C THR A 14 2.99 -4.37 5.26
N ALA A 15 3.86 -3.80 6.10
CA ALA A 15 5.30 -3.76 5.85
C ALA A 15 5.90 -5.17 5.74
N ILE A 16 5.49 -6.10 6.62
CA ILE A 16 5.91 -7.51 6.55
C ILE A 16 5.46 -8.14 5.23
N SER A 17 4.22 -7.86 4.80
CA SER A 17 3.66 -8.39 3.55
C SER A 17 4.39 -7.86 2.31
N LEU A 18 5.08 -6.71 2.42
CA LEU A 18 5.86 -6.10 1.34
C LEU A 18 7.31 -6.61 1.25
N ILE A 19 7.80 -7.40 2.21
CA ILE A 19 9.18 -7.95 2.18
C ILE A 19 9.49 -8.69 0.86
N PRO A 20 8.61 -9.55 0.31
CA PRO A 20 8.86 -10.18 -0.99
C PRO A 20 9.02 -9.16 -2.13
N ALA A 21 8.27 -8.06 -2.09
CA ALA A 21 8.35 -7.00 -3.09
C ALA A 21 9.72 -6.30 -3.07
N VAL A 22 10.21 -6.01 -1.87
CA VAL A 22 11.53 -5.38 -1.69
C VAL A 22 12.65 -6.32 -2.16
N ALA A 23 12.53 -7.63 -1.90
CA ALA A 23 13.49 -8.61 -2.38
C ALA A 23 13.58 -8.65 -3.91
N VAL A 24 12.46 -8.49 -4.62
CA VAL A 24 12.48 -8.46 -6.08
C VAL A 24 12.97 -7.13 -6.63
N ILE A 25 12.65 -6.00 -5.98
CA ILE A 25 13.26 -4.71 -6.33
C ILE A 25 14.79 -4.80 -6.25
N ALA A 26 15.33 -5.45 -5.21
CA ALA A 26 16.76 -5.61 -5.02
C ALA A 26 17.42 -6.57 -6.03
N SER A 27 16.67 -7.52 -6.61
CA SER A 27 17.21 -8.50 -7.56
C SER A 27 17.26 -8.01 -9.01
N VAL A 28 16.53 -6.93 -9.35
CA VAL A 28 16.51 -6.35 -10.70
C VAL A 28 17.57 -5.26 -10.83
N SER A 29 18.51 -5.43 -11.76
CA SER A 29 19.58 -4.45 -12.05
C SER A 29 19.54 -3.99 -13.51
N GLY A 30 19.89 -2.72 -13.76
CA GLY A 30 19.94 -2.10 -15.10
C GLY A 30 18.89 -1.02 -15.36
N VAL A 31 18.91 -0.38 -16.54
CA VAL A 31 18.03 0.77 -16.89
C VAL A 31 16.54 0.37 -16.95
N SER A 32 16.26 -0.89 -17.28
CA SER A 32 14.93 -1.51 -17.19
C SER A 32 14.43 -1.68 -15.75
N ALA A 33 15.31 -1.60 -14.74
CA ALA A 33 14.93 -1.67 -13.33
C ALA A 33 14.11 -0.45 -12.91
N LEU A 34 14.36 0.75 -13.45
CA LEU A 34 13.61 1.96 -13.09
C LEU A 34 12.13 1.86 -13.49
N GLY A 35 11.85 1.27 -14.66
CA GLY A 35 10.48 1.04 -15.14
C GLY A 35 9.68 0.04 -14.31
N PHE A 36 10.37 -0.77 -13.50
CA PHE A 36 9.77 -1.82 -12.66
C PHE A 36 9.75 -1.44 -11.17
N THR A 37 10.83 -0.84 -10.68
CA THR A 37 11.00 -0.46 -9.27
C THR A 37 10.16 0.76 -8.89
N ALA A 38 10.02 1.76 -9.77
CA ALA A 38 9.23 2.95 -9.47
C ALA A 38 7.72 2.63 -9.26
N PRO A 39 7.05 1.86 -10.14
CA PRO A 39 5.66 1.45 -9.89
C PRO A 39 5.50 0.64 -8.61
N LEU A 40 6.43 -0.29 -8.33
CA LEU A 40 6.38 -1.11 -7.11
C LEU A 40 6.55 -0.30 -5.84
N LEU A 41 7.43 0.71 -5.83
CA LEU A 41 7.57 1.63 -4.71
C LEU A 41 6.29 2.45 -4.48
N VAL A 42 5.69 2.98 -5.56
CA VAL A 42 4.43 3.73 -5.46
C VAL A 42 3.33 2.85 -4.86
N VAL A 43 3.16 1.63 -5.38
CA VAL A 43 2.17 0.67 -4.86
C VAL A 43 2.46 0.30 -3.40
N SER A 44 3.71 0.10 -3.03
CA SER A 44 4.12 -0.20 -1.64
C SER A 44 3.76 0.94 -0.67
N VAL A 45 4.01 2.19 -1.07
CA VAL A 45 3.62 3.38 -0.29
C VAL A 45 2.11 3.49 -0.18
N MET A 46 1.37 3.21 -1.26
CA MET A 46 -0.09 3.20 -1.24
C MET A 46 -0.63 2.15 -0.27
N TYR A 47 -0.10 0.93 -0.28
CA TYR A 47 -0.47 -0.11 0.69
C TYR A 47 -0.22 0.34 2.13
N LEU A 48 0.96 0.89 2.44
CA LEU A 48 1.30 1.39 3.77
C LEU A 48 0.42 2.56 4.22
N SER A 49 -0.08 3.36 3.27
CA SER A 49 -0.94 4.50 3.58
C SER A 49 -2.35 4.09 4.05
N VAL A 50 -2.86 2.93 3.62
CA VAL A 50 -4.22 2.46 3.96
C VAL A 50 -4.44 2.33 5.48
N PRO A 51 -3.64 1.57 6.25
CA PRO A 51 -3.84 1.46 7.70
C PRO A 51 -3.68 2.80 8.42
N ILE A 52 -2.81 3.69 7.93
CA ILE A 52 -2.63 5.05 8.47
C ILE A 52 -3.89 5.89 8.25
N LEU A 53 -4.45 5.88 7.03
CA LEU A 53 -5.68 6.61 6.70
C LEU A 53 -6.89 6.09 7.48
N ILE A 54 -6.99 4.78 7.67
CA ILE A 54 -8.03 4.16 8.51
C ILE A 54 -7.84 4.60 9.97
N ALA A 55 -6.61 4.57 10.49
CA ALA A 55 -6.32 5.05 11.84
C ALA A 55 -6.68 6.53 12.01
N LEU A 56 -6.39 7.38 11.01
CA LEU A 56 -6.78 8.78 10.98
C LEU A 56 -8.30 8.97 10.92
N ALA A 57 -9.03 8.12 10.21
CA ALA A 57 -10.48 8.13 10.21
C ALA A 57 -11.03 7.84 11.62
N ILE A 58 -10.52 6.81 12.28
CA ILE A 58 -10.91 6.42 13.65
C ILE A 58 -10.50 7.47 14.68
N ALA A 59 -9.37 8.16 14.49
CA ALA A 59 -8.94 9.22 15.39
C ALA A 59 -9.80 10.50 15.26
N ASN A 60 -10.45 10.72 14.11
CA ASN A 60 -11.16 11.95 13.77
C ASN A 60 -12.70 11.81 13.69
N THR A 61 -13.28 10.84 14.41
CA THR A 61 -14.71 10.43 14.37
C THR A 61 -15.72 11.57 14.53
N GLY A 62 -15.34 12.72 15.07
CA GLY A 62 -16.25 13.85 15.31
C GLY A 62 -16.42 14.88 14.19
N ARG A 63 -15.52 14.97 13.19
CA ARG A 63 -15.57 16.10 12.22
C ARG A 63 -15.10 15.78 10.82
N ARG A 64 -14.03 15.00 10.67
CA ARG A 64 -13.36 14.78 9.37
C ARG A 64 -13.12 13.30 9.07
N TRP A 65 -13.70 12.39 9.84
CA TRP A 65 -13.54 10.95 9.64
C TRP A 65 -13.93 10.50 8.23
N TRP A 66 -15.03 11.04 7.69
CA TRP A 66 -15.49 10.79 6.33
C TRP A 66 -14.42 11.09 5.28
N LEU A 67 -13.68 12.20 5.41
CA LEU A 67 -12.64 12.58 4.45
C LEU A 67 -11.53 11.52 4.41
N TRP A 68 -11.03 11.14 5.59
CA TRP A 68 -9.99 10.12 5.70
C TRP A 68 -10.45 8.76 5.18
N LEU A 69 -11.70 8.40 5.43
CA LEU A 69 -12.31 7.17 4.93
C LEU A 69 -12.47 7.20 3.40
N THR A 70 -12.92 8.32 2.82
CA THR A 70 -13.01 8.45 1.36
C THR A 70 -11.65 8.38 0.69
N ILE A 71 -10.60 8.95 1.30
CA ILE A 71 -9.23 8.86 0.80
C ILE A 71 -8.73 7.40 0.90
N ALA A 72 -8.98 6.73 2.03
CA ALA A 72 -8.62 5.31 2.19
C ALA A 72 -9.28 4.44 1.12
N ILE A 73 -10.58 4.63 0.88
CA ILE A 73 -11.33 3.92 -0.15
C ILE A 73 -10.77 4.22 -1.54
N ALA A 74 -10.48 5.49 -1.85
CA ALA A 74 -9.89 5.86 -3.13
C ALA A 74 -8.53 5.19 -3.36
N VAL A 75 -7.67 5.12 -2.33
CA VAL A 75 -6.39 4.41 -2.39
C VAL A 75 -6.61 2.90 -2.61
N ILE A 76 -7.56 2.29 -1.92
CA ILE A 76 -7.89 0.86 -2.13
C ILE A 76 -8.37 0.61 -3.57
N VAL A 77 -9.23 1.47 -4.11
CA VAL A 77 -9.70 1.36 -5.50
C VAL A 77 -8.53 1.52 -6.48
N LEU A 78 -7.64 2.49 -6.26
CA LEU A 78 -6.43 2.65 -7.07
C LEU A 78 -5.53 1.41 -7.01
N LEU A 79 -5.36 0.80 -5.84
CA LEU A 79 -4.61 -0.45 -5.68
C LEU A 79 -5.27 -1.61 -6.44
N LEU A 80 -6.61 -1.72 -6.42
CA LEU A 80 -7.33 -2.73 -7.17
C LEU A 80 -7.15 -2.57 -8.69
N VAL A 81 -7.17 -1.33 -9.19
CA VAL A 81 -6.90 -1.04 -10.61
C VAL A 81 -5.43 -1.30 -10.94
N ALA A 82 -4.51 -0.87 -10.09
CA ALA A 82 -3.08 -1.08 -10.26
C ALA A 82 -2.71 -2.58 -10.25
N ARG A 83 -3.47 -3.44 -9.55
CA ARG A 83 -3.26 -4.90 -9.56
C ARG A 83 -3.26 -5.46 -10.98
N PHE A 84 -4.14 -5.00 -11.86
CA PHE A 84 -4.17 -5.45 -13.26
C PHE A 84 -2.92 -5.00 -14.03
N ALA A 85 -2.47 -3.76 -13.80
CA ALA A 85 -1.27 -3.25 -14.43
C ALA A 85 -0.01 -3.96 -13.92
N VAL A 86 0.13 -4.17 -12.61
CA VAL A 86 1.31 -4.81 -12.01
C VAL A 86 1.31 -6.33 -12.20
N GLY A 87 0.15 -6.97 -12.30
CA GLY A 87 0.03 -8.37 -12.70
C GLY A 87 0.60 -8.63 -14.11
N SER A 88 0.43 -7.68 -15.04
CA SER A 88 1.05 -7.75 -16.37
C SER A 88 2.58 -7.60 -16.36
N LEU A 89 3.15 -7.07 -15.27
CA LEU A 89 4.60 -6.94 -15.07
C LEU A 89 5.25 -8.25 -14.54
N GLY A 90 4.50 -9.35 -14.42
CA GLY A 90 5.04 -10.64 -13.98
C GLY A 90 5.32 -10.73 -12.47
N VAL A 91 4.74 -9.81 -11.68
CA VAL A 91 4.94 -9.72 -10.23
C VAL A 91 4.04 -10.73 -9.51
N TYR A 92 4.57 -11.92 -9.28
CA TYR A 92 3.84 -13.08 -8.75
C TYR A 92 3.33 -12.93 -7.31
N TRP A 93 3.92 -12.07 -6.48
CA TRP A 93 3.50 -11.90 -5.09
C TRP A 93 2.35 -10.90 -4.89
N ILE A 94 2.00 -10.12 -5.92
CA ILE A 94 0.80 -9.23 -5.91
C ILE A 94 -0.46 -9.99 -6.37
N ALA A 95 -0.28 -11.19 -6.92
CA ALA A 95 -1.37 -12.04 -7.35
C ALA A 95 -2.02 -12.84 -6.21
N PHE A 96 -1.34 -13.01 -5.07
CA PHE A 96 -1.86 -13.71 -3.88
C PHE A 96 -2.68 -12.81 -2.97
#